data_AF-A0A1Q7I2W2-F1
#
_entry.id   AF-A0A1Q7I2W2-F1
#
_cell.length_a   1.000
_cell.length_b   1.000
_cell.length_c   1.000
_cell.angle_alpha   90.00
_cell.angle_beta   90.00
_cell.angle_gamma   90.00
#
_symmetry.space_group_name_H-M   'P 1'
#
loop_
_entity.id
_entity.type
_entity.pdbx_description
1 polymer ?
#
loop_
_entity_poly.entity_id
_entity_poly.type
_entity_poly.pdbx_seq_one_letter_code
_entity_poly.pdbx_strand_id
1 'polypeptide(L)'
;MNDRVDTVKAAVWSLLAALALSLHVLLAAPIAGPQLYGLLAVLGFGLLLPPISTLYMRFTALNQHAAILTALNGTAMAIAGIGALTFNDLEPAALLFLGMWWWVVGKFSAESGALPRTFGYLTMALSLLAFAAMVGDLYRSTTAAADAG
;
A
#
# COMPACT_ATOMS: atom_id res chain seq x y z
N MET A 1 -6.91 4.12 28.01
CA MET A 1 -6.13 4.11 26.76
C MET A 1 -5.50 5.48 26.62
N ASN A 2 -4.22 5.57 26.27
CA ASN A 2 -3.52 6.85 26.19
C ASN A 2 -3.37 7.21 24.71
N ASP A 3 -4.39 7.86 24.14
CA ASP A 3 -4.56 8.09 22.70
C ASP A 3 -3.30 8.61 21.99
N ARG A 4 -2.49 9.40 22.72
CA ARG A 4 -1.22 9.92 22.21
C ARG A 4 -0.17 8.83 21.98
N VAL A 5 -0.03 7.89 22.92
CA VAL A 5 0.93 6.79 22.84
C VAL A 5 0.53 5.82 21.71
N ASP A 6 -0.75 5.53 21.59
CA ASP A 6 -1.26 4.62 20.56
C ASP A 6 -1.13 5.24 19.17
N THR A 7 -1.37 6.55 19.05
CA THR A 7 -1.11 7.32 17.82
C THR A 7 0.36 7.32 17.42
N VAL A 8 1.28 7.51 18.38
CA VAL A 8 2.73 7.51 18.09
C VAL A 8 3.20 6.13 17.65
N LYS A 9 2.78 5.07 18.34
CA LYS A 9 3.09 3.70 17.94
C LYS A 9 2.59 3.41 16.54
N ALA A 10 1.34 3.76 16.24
CA ALA A 10 0.78 3.59 14.91
C ALA A 10 1.52 4.38 13.83
N ALA A 11 1.95 5.61 14.12
CA ALA A 11 2.74 6.41 13.20
C ALA A 11 4.10 5.76 12.89
N VAL A 12 4.77 5.22 13.91
CA VAL A 12 6.04 4.49 13.73
C VAL A 12 5.83 3.24 12.89
N TRP A 13 4.80 2.44 13.18
CA TRP A 13 4.46 1.26 12.38
C TRP A 13 4.09 1.62 10.94
N SER A 14 3.39 2.73 10.73
CA SER A 14 3.04 3.25 9.40
C SER A 14 4.27 3.67 8.61
N LEU A 15 5.21 4.35 9.26
CA LEU A 15 6.46 4.75 8.62
C LEU A 15 7.29 3.52 8.20
N LEU A 16 7.40 2.53 9.09
CA LEU A 16 8.13 1.29 8.81
C LEU A 16 7.48 0.50 7.66
N ALA A 17 6.16 0.35 7.68
CA ALA A 17 5.42 -0.33 6.61
C ALA A 17 5.57 0.39 5.26
N ALA A 18 5.44 1.73 5.24
CA ALA A 18 5.57 2.54 4.04
C ALA A 18 6.99 2.48 3.46
N LEU A 19 8.02 2.52 4.31
CA LEU A 19 9.42 2.36 3.90
C LEU A 19 9.68 0.96 3.34
N ALA A 20 9.20 -0.10 4.02
CA ALA A 20 9.37 -1.47 3.56
C ALA A 20 8.69 -1.72 2.21
N LEU A 21 7.45 -1.24 2.03
CA LEU A 21 6.73 -1.33 0.75
C LEU A 21 7.37 -0.50 -0.36
N SER A 22 7.83 0.72 -0.04
CA SER A 22 8.48 1.58 -1.02
C SER A 22 9.81 0.99 -1.47
N LEU A 23 10.61 0.46 -0.52
CA LEU A 23 11.84 -0.26 -0.83
C LEU A 23 11.56 -1.55 -1.60
N HIS A 24 10.50 -2.29 -1.27
CA HIS A 24 10.08 -3.47 -2.02
C HIS A 24 9.75 -3.13 -3.48
N VAL A 25 9.00 -2.05 -3.73
CA VAL A 25 8.66 -1.61 -5.10
C VAL A 25 9.87 -1.04 -5.85
N LEU A 26 10.74 -0.29 -5.17
CA LEU A 26 11.93 0.33 -5.78
C LEU A 26 13.05 -0.68 -6.05
N LEU A 27 13.18 -1.69 -5.21
CA LEU A 27 14.18 -2.74 -5.35
C LEU A 27 13.55 -3.90 -6.11
N ALA A 28 13.71 -3.91 -7.44
CA ALA A 28 13.36 -5.10 -8.21
C ALA A 28 14.14 -6.33 -7.70
N ALA A 29 13.52 -7.52 -7.73
CA ALA A 29 14.13 -8.78 -7.31
C ALA A 29 15.58 -9.04 -7.83
N PRO A 30 15.97 -8.62 -9.07
CA PRO A 30 17.34 -8.75 -9.55
C PRO A 30 18.38 -7.88 -8.80
N ILE A 31 17.95 -6.78 -8.18
CA ILE A 31 18.82 -5.79 -7.53
C ILE A 31 19.03 -6.13 -6.05
N ALA A 32 17.96 -6.51 -5.34
CA ALA A 32 18.01 -6.82 -3.91
C ALA A 32 18.30 -8.29 -3.59
N GLY A 33 18.17 -9.18 -4.57
CA GLY A 33 18.14 -10.63 -4.34
C GLY A 33 16.79 -11.09 -3.77
N PRO A 34 16.39 -12.34 -4.04
CA PRO A 34 15.03 -12.82 -3.75
C PRO A 34 14.70 -12.84 -2.25
N GLN A 35 15.68 -13.05 -1.36
CA GLN A 35 15.43 -13.07 0.09
C GLN A 35 15.11 -11.68 0.65
N LEU A 36 15.84 -10.64 0.23
CA LEU A 36 15.60 -9.27 0.70
C LEU A 36 14.29 -8.71 0.10
N TYR A 37 14.00 -9.03 -1.16
CA TYR A 37 12.73 -8.69 -1.82
C TYR A 37 11.53 -9.26 -1.06
N GLY A 38 11.57 -10.55 -0.73
CA GLY A 38 10.52 -11.22 0.04
C GLY A 38 10.40 -10.69 1.48
N LEU A 39 11.52 -10.43 2.16
CA LEU A 39 11.52 -9.89 3.52
C LEU A 39 10.85 -8.50 3.58
N LEU A 40 11.15 -7.63 2.61
CA LEU A 40 10.56 -6.29 2.53
C LEU A 40 9.05 -6.34 2.25
N ALA A 41 8.58 -7.29 1.44
CA ALA A 41 7.15 -7.51 1.25
C ALA A 41 6.46 -8.03 2.51
N VAL A 42 7.04 -9.03 3.19
CA VAL A 42 6.47 -9.58 4.44
C VAL A 42 6.38 -8.49 5.52
N LEU A 43 7.43 -7.69 5.68
CA LEU A 43 7.45 -6.57 6.61
C LEU A 43 6.48 -5.46 6.19
N GLY A 44 6.46 -5.13 4.90
CA GLY A 44 5.57 -4.14 4.33
C GLY A 44 4.10 -4.49 4.57
N PHE A 45 3.65 -5.66 4.11
CA PHE A 45 2.26 -6.10 4.23
C PHE A 45 1.87 -6.47 5.67
N GLY A 46 2.76 -7.12 6.42
CA GLY A 46 2.51 -7.52 7.81
C GLY A 46 2.36 -6.35 8.78
N LEU A 47 3.03 -5.21 8.49
CA LEU A 47 2.98 -4.01 9.34
C LEU A 47 1.88 -3.02 8.94
N LEU A 48 1.01 -3.34 7.97
CA LEU A 48 -0.10 -2.45 7.55
C LEU A 48 -1.29 -2.42 8.50
N LEU A 49 -1.43 -3.41 9.38
CA LEU A 49 -2.57 -3.53 10.30
C LEU A 49 -2.69 -2.34 11.28
N PRO A 50 -1.62 -1.91 11.97
CA PRO A 50 -1.67 -0.70 12.82
C PRO A 50 -1.97 0.62 12.08
N PRO A 51 -1.40 0.87 10.88
CA PRO A 51 -1.78 2.01 10.02
C PRO A 51 -3.26 2.01 9.65
N ILE A 52 -3.78 0.86 9.19
CA ILE A 52 -5.17 0.72 8.76
C ILE A 52 -6.12 1.01 9.93
N SER A 53 -5.85 0.45 11.12
CA SER A 53 -6.70 0.66 12.29
C SER A 53 -6.71 2.12 12.76
N THR A 54 -5.57 2.82 12.64
CA THR A 54 -5.45 4.22 13.05
C THR A 54 -6.14 5.16 12.07
N LEU A 55 -5.97 4.92 10.77
CA LEU A 55 -6.68 5.66 9.73
C LEU A 55 -8.19 5.40 9.82
N TYR A 56 -8.60 4.16 10.11
CA TYR A 56 -10.00 3.83 10.35
C TYR A 56 -10.60 4.68 11.47
N MET A 57 -9.96 4.74 12.64
CA MET A 57 -10.44 5.57 13.75
C MET A 57 -10.51 7.06 13.39
N ARG A 58 -9.47 7.60 12.73
CA ARG A 58 -9.42 9.01 12.32
C ARG A 58 -10.48 9.36 11.29
N PHE A 59 -10.64 8.53 10.26
CA PHE A 59 -11.64 8.75 9.24
C PHE A 59 -13.04 8.51 9.78
N THR A 60 -13.27 7.58 10.72
CA THR A 60 -14.61 7.36 11.28
C THR A 60 -15.16 8.60 11.97
N ALA A 61 -14.29 9.39 12.61
CA ALA A 61 -14.68 10.65 13.25
C ALA A 61 -15.09 11.77 12.28
N LEU A 62 -14.73 11.66 10.99
CA LEU A 62 -14.93 12.71 9.99
C LEU A 62 -15.87 12.28 8.85
N ASN A 63 -15.74 11.03 8.41
CA ASN A 63 -16.48 10.41 7.32
C ASN A 63 -16.42 8.88 7.43
N GLN A 64 -17.51 8.26 7.89
CA GLN A 64 -17.60 6.82 8.09
C GLN A 64 -17.41 6.01 6.78
N HIS A 65 -17.82 6.55 5.63
CA HIS A 65 -17.58 5.89 4.34
C HIS A 65 -16.09 5.85 3.99
N ALA A 66 -15.35 6.92 4.29
CA ALA A 66 -13.91 6.97 4.09
C ALA A 66 -13.18 5.92 4.94
N ALA A 67 -13.61 5.74 6.19
CA ALA A 67 -13.06 4.73 7.09
C ALA A 67 -13.25 3.31 6.54
N ILE A 68 -14.48 2.98 6.11
CA ILE A 68 -14.81 1.67 5.56
C ILE A 68 -14.00 1.40 4.29
N LEU A 69 -13.97 2.34 3.34
CA LEU A 69 -13.22 2.18 2.09
C LEU A 69 -11.72 2.02 2.33
N THR A 70 -11.16 2.77 3.28
CA THR A 70 -9.74 2.68 3.64
C THR A 70 -9.41 1.32 4.25
N ALA A 71 -10.25 0.82 5.16
CA ALA A 71 -10.04 -0.47 5.81
C ALA A 71 -10.21 -1.64 4.85
N LEU A 72 -11.24 -1.60 4.00
CA LEU A 72 -11.53 -2.66 3.05
C LEU A 72 -10.44 -2.76 1.97
N ASN A 73 -10.07 -1.65 1.34
CA ASN A 73 -8.97 -1.64 0.37
C ASN A 73 -7.62 -1.99 1.01
N GLY A 74 -7.35 -1.49 2.22
CA GLY A 74 -6.11 -1.81 2.93
C GLY A 74 -5.98 -3.29 3.27
N THR A 75 -7.07 -3.92 3.68
CA THR A 75 -7.10 -5.36 3.96
C THR A 75 -6.96 -6.19 2.69
N ALA A 76 -7.69 -5.84 1.62
CA ALA A 76 -7.56 -6.50 0.33
C ALA A 76 -6.14 -6.42 -0.23
N MET A 77 -5.50 -5.25 -0.10
CA MET A 77 -4.11 -5.05 -0.48
C MET A 77 -3.15 -5.92 0.32
N ALA A 78 -3.30 -6.01 1.65
CA ALA A 78 -2.45 -6.86 2.48
C ALA A 78 -2.59 -8.34 2.09
N ILE A 79 -3.80 -8.82 1.82
CA ILE A 79 -4.05 -10.20 1.39
C ILE A 79 -3.44 -10.46 0.01
N ALA A 80 -3.72 -9.59 -0.97
CA ALA A 80 -3.19 -9.73 -2.33
C ALA A 80 -1.66 -9.67 -2.35
N GLY A 81 -1.07 -8.77 -1.55
CA GLY A 81 0.38 -8.63 -1.40
C GLY A 81 1.07 -9.84 -0.78
N ILE A 82 0.48 -10.41 0.27
CA ILE A 82 0.97 -11.67 0.84
C ILE A 82 0.80 -12.81 -0.17
N GLY A 83 -0.32 -12.83 -0.90
CA GLY A 83 -0.56 -13.80 -1.98
C GLY A 83 0.49 -13.70 -3.10
N ALA A 84 0.87 -12.49 -3.49
CA ALA A 84 1.88 -12.23 -4.51
C ALA A 84 3.26 -12.78 -4.14
N LEU A 85 3.58 -12.94 -2.85
CA LEU A 85 4.81 -13.60 -2.40
C LEU A 85 4.87 -15.10 -2.73
N THR A 86 3.69 -15.71 -2.91
CA THR A 86 3.56 -17.16 -3.17
C THR A 86 3.18 -17.43 -4.63
N PHE A 87 2.38 -16.54 -5.21
CA PHE A 87 1.87 -16.66 -6.58
C PHE A 87 2.12 -15.35 -7.32
N ASN A 88 3.14 -15.32 -8.20
CA ASN A 88 3.51 -14.11 -8.94
C ASN A 88 2.34 -13.52 -9.75
N ASP A 89 1.38 -14.34 -10.18
CA ASP A 89 0.19 -13.89 -10.92
C ASP A 89 -0.71 -12.92 -10.11
N LEU A 90 -0.53 -12.84 -8.79
CA LEU A 90 -1.24 -11.91 -7.91
C LEU A 90 -0.55 -10.55 -7.78
N GLU A 91 0.67 -10.37 -8.31
CA GLU A 91 1.42 -9.11 -8.23
C GLU A 91 0.67 -7.92 -8.85
N PRO A 92 0.05 -8.04 -10.04
CA PRO A 92 -0.78 -6.96 -10.59
C PRO A 92 -1.97 -6.60 -9.70
N ALA A 93 -2.61 -7.60 -9.07
CA ALA A 93 -3.72 -7.37 -8.15
C ALA A 93 -3.25 -6.66 -6.87
N ALA A 94 -2.09 -7.04 -6.34
CA ALA A 94 -1.48 -6.38 -5.18
C ALA A 94 -1.19 -4.90 -5.47
N LEU A 95 -0.61 -4.59 -6.63
CA LEU A 95 -0.33 -3.22 -7.06
C LEU A 95 -1.61 -2.40 -7.30
N LEU A 96 -2.66 -3.02 -7.86
CA LEU A 96 -3.97 -2.39 -8.03
C LEU A 96 -4.55 -1.95 -6.67
N PHE A 97 -4.63 -2.88 -5.71
CA PHE A 97 -5.18 -2.58 -4.38
C PHE A 97 -4.29 -1.59 -3.61
N LEU A 98 -2.97 -1.63 -3.79
CA LEU A 98 -2.04 -0.64 -3.25
C LEU A 98 -2.32 0.76 -3.81
N GLY A 99 -2.48 0.89 -5.12
CA GLY A 99 -2.86 2.15 -5.77
C GLY A 99 -4.21 2.67 -5.26
N MET A 100 -5.23 1.82 -5.25
CA MET A 100 -6.56 2.18 -4.74
C MET A 100 -6.52 2.62 -3.27
N TRP A 101 -5.74 1.94 -2.43
CA TRP A 101 -5.61 2.28 -1.02
C TRP A 101 -4.94 3.64 -0.83
N TRP A 102 -3.81 3.88 -1.50
CA TRP A 102 -3.13 5.18 -1.45
C TRP A 102 -4.00 6.33 -1.96
N TRP A 103 -4.77 6.09 -3.03
CA TRP A 103 -5.70 7.08 -3.56
C TRP A 103 -6.79 7.44 -2.54
N VAL A 104 -7.44 6.44 -1.93
CA VAL A 104 -8.50 6.65 -0.95
C VAL A 104 -7.98 7.42 0.27
N VAL A 105 -6.86 6.98 0.85
CA VAL A 105 -6.23 7.67 1.99
C VAL A 105 -5.86 9.10 1.61
N GLY A 106 -5.25 9.29 0.44
CA GLY A 106 -4.81 10.60 -0.03
C GLY A 106 -5.96 11.58 -0.28
N LYS A 107 -6.97 11.14 -1.03
CA LYS A 107 -8.16 11.94 -1.37
C LYS A 107 -8.88 12.43 -0.12
N PHE A 108 -9.21 11.50 0.79
CA PHE A 108 -9.93 11.87 2.01
C PHE A 108 -9.07 12.74 2.93
N SER A 109 -7.76 12.53 2.98
CA SER A 109 -6.85 13.41 3.73
C SER A 109 -6.84 14.84 3.16
N ALA A 110 -6.79 14.98 1.84
CA ALA A 110 -6.77 16.28 1.16
C ALA A 110 -8.11 17.03 1.30
N GLU A 111 -9.23 16.33 1.21
CA GLU A 111 -10.58 16.91 1.25
C GLU A 111 -11.07 17.19 2.68
N SER A 112 -10.88 16.24 3.61
CA SER A 112 -11.44 16.33 4.97
C SER A 112 -10.52 16.97 6.00
N GLY A 113 -9.22 17.08 5.72
CA GLY A 113 -8.22 17.56 6.69
C GLY A 113 -7.91 16.57 7.83
N ALA A 114 -8.31 15.29 7.69
CA ALA A 114 -7.97 14.22 8.63
C ALA A 114 -6.45 14.07 8.86
N LEU A 115 -5.68 14.42 7.83
CA LEU A 115 -4.22 14.55 7.83
C LEU A 115 -3.85 15.86 7.10
N PRO A 116 -2.60 16.35 7.23
CA PRO A 116 -2.15 17.51 6.48
C PRO A 116 -2.43 17.37 4.97
N ARG A 117 -2.98 18.40 4.33
CA ARG A 117 -3.38 18.32 2.91
C ARG A 117 -2.23 17.95 1.98
N THR A 118 -1.03 18.48 2.27
CA THR A 118 0.21 18.11 1.55
C THR A 118 0.49 16.62 1.61
N PHE A 119 0.28 16.00 2.77
CA PHE A 119 0.39 14.55 2.91
C PHE A 119 -0.64 13.85 2.02
N GLY A 120 -1.91 14.30 2.04
CA GLY A 120 -2.94 13.79 1.15
C GLY A 120 -2.55 13.77 -0.33
N TYR A 121 -2.02 14.88 -0.85
CA TYR A 121 -1.57 14.96 -2.25
C TYR A 121 -0.37 14.05 -2.55
N LEU A 122 0.61 13.97 -1.64
CA LEU A 122 1.75 13.05 -1.80
C LEU A 122 1.28 11.59 -1.87
N THR A 123 0.34 11.22 -1.02
CA THR A 123 -0.25 9.87 -1.02
C THR A 123 -1.00 9.58 -2.32
N MET A 124 -1.71 10.57 -2.88
CA MET A 124 -2.33 10.42 -4.21
C MET A 124 -1.27 10.24 -5.31
N ALA A 125 -0.12 10.92 -5.24
CA ALA A 125 0.97 10.70 -6.21
C ALA A 125 1.54 9.27 -6.12
N LEU A 126 1.67 8.70 -4.92
CA LEU A 126 2.10 7.30 -4.75
C LEU A 126 1.13 6.31 -5.40
N SER A 127 -0.17 6.62 -5.45
CA SER A 127 -1.14 5.77 -6.16
C SER A 127 -0.86 5.71 -7.66
N LEU A 128 -0.47 6.84 -8.27
CA LEU A 128 -0.14 6.90 -9.69
C LEU A 128 1.11 6.07 -9.99
N LEU A 129 2.09 6.09 -9.09
CA LEU A 129 3.28 5.22 -9.21
C LEU A 129 2.91 3.74 -9.12
N ALA A 130 2.02 3.35 -8.20
CA ALA A 130 1.55 1.97 -8.10
C ALA A 130 0.79 1.52 -9.35
N PHE A 131 -0.08 2.36 -9.91
CA PHE A 131 -0.77 2.06 -11.16
C PHE A 131 0.18 2.00 -12.36
N ALA A 132 1.17 2.89 -12.43
CA ALA A 132 2.19 2.84 -13.48
C ALA A 132 3.03 1.56 -13.40
N ALA A 133 3.42 1.14 -12.19
CA ALA A 133 4.11 -0.13 -11.96
C ALA A 133 3.25 -1.33 -12.40
N MET A 134 1.96 -1.34 -12.05
CA MET A 134 1.01 -2.38 -12.46
C MET A 134 0.90 -2.49 -13.99
N VAL A 135 0.75 -1.34 -14.69
CA VAL A 135 0.68 -1.32 -16.15
C VAL A 135 1.99 -1.80 -16.78
N GLY A 136 3.13 -1.37 -16.24
CA GLY A 136 4.45 -1.82 -16.68
C GLY A 136 4.64 -3.33 -16.52
N ASP A 137 4.16 -3.90 -15.42
CA ASP A 137 4.24 -5.33 -15.18
C ASP A 137 3.33 -6.15 -16.13
N LEU A 138 2.08 -5.69 -16.31
CA LEU A 138 1.14 -6.29 -17.27
C LEU A 138 1.66 -6.24 -18.71
N TYR A 139 2.30 -5.14 -19.10
CA TYR A 139 2.89 -5.01 -20.43
C TYR A 139 4.07 -5.98 -20.62
N ARG A 140 4.89 -6.18 -19.59
CA ARG A 140 6.00 -7.14 -19.62
C ARG A 140 5.50 -8.59 -19.73
N SER A 141 4.47 -8.95 -18.97
CA SER A 141 3.94 -10.33 -18.99
C SER A 141 3.29 -10.68 -20.33
N THR A 142 2.56 -9.74 -20.93
CA THR A 142 1.92 -9.92 -22.24
C THR A 142 2.94 -10.03 -23.38
N THR A 143 4.01 -9.25 -23.36
CA THR A 143 5.10 -9.33 -24.36
C THR A 143 5.90 -10.62 -24.24
N ALA A 144 6.26 -11.04 -23.02
CA ALA A 144 6.95 -12.31 -22.80
C ALA A 144 6.13 -13.54 -23.26
N ALA A 145 4.80 -13.48 -23.13
CA ALA A 145 3.91 -14.53 -23.63
C ALA A 145 3.85 -14.60 -25.17
N ALA A 146 4.01 -13.45 -25.85
CA ALA A 146 4.01 -13.38 -27.30
C ALA A 146 5.31 -13.93 -27.92
N ASP A 147 6.45 -13.78 -27.23
CA ASP A 147 7.75 -14.27 -27.69
C ASP A 147 7.95 -15.79 -27.52
N ALA A 148 7.08 -16.45 -26.75
CA ALA A 148 7.19 -17.88 -26.41
C ALA A 148 6.33 -18.83 -27.27
N GLY A 149 5.53 -18.29 -28.20
CA GLY A 149 4.66 -19.04 -29.12
C GLY A 149 5.16 -19.02 -30.56
#